data_AF-A0AAD9UJJ7-F1
#
_entry.id   AF-A0AAD9UJJ7-F1
#
_cell.length_a   1.000
_cell.length_b   1.000
_cell.length_c   1.000
_cell.angle_alpha   90.00
_cell.angle_beta   90.00
_cell.angle_gamma   90.00
#
_symmetry.space_group_name_H-M   'P 1'
#
loop_
_entity.id
_entity.type
_entity.pdbx_description
1 polymer ?
#
loop_
_entity_poly.entity_id
_entity_poly.type
_entity_poly.pdbx_seq_one_letter_code
_entity_poly.pdbx_strand_id
1 'polypeptide(L)'
;MRKGMNPKKIHEVSQMAAVVDKLCKECAVRHIVDIGSGLGYLGQVLSADYGYRVLGLEGVNTRTHSAEQQVRKKELSNTDFRSVTFTLCDTDECFTEFHQMLHNELLDEECLKGDKSLVEEASQSQQEQNMTQKALEPGITDKSQGPQGMPLCMMGLHCCGDLTPTMLRLLTRTTDIDCLVCVGCCYHNMTCTDSQEYKSFPMSSKLRAVMKHAQEKHPEWHLNTFALRLAAQETRARWQRQTSADHEYHVKNVAFRGIVELFCQTEDSVLTKTRRRVARRKDYDTFDTYLAAVFDRTTLSGNQDMALVLNKLQHLYSSHTPDMVFIEPFTALQVALQPVLESLVVLDRLQFLHEHDISATAVPIFDDEISPRNLALVGWKHTRNS
;
A
#
# COMPACT_ATOMS: atom_id res chain seq x y z
N MET A 1 -0.08 -16.46 12.93
CA MET A 1 -1.59 -16.46 13.00
C MET A 1 -2.29 -16.64 11.63
N ARG A 2 -3.32 -17.50 11.45
CA ARG A 2 -3.97 -17.72 10.12
C ARG A 2 -5.51 -17.51 10.00
N LYS A 3 -6.25 -17.41 11.11
CA LYS A 3 -7.72 -17.35 11.10
C LYS A 3 -8.22 -15.98 10.59
N GLY A 4 -9.06 -15.96 9.56
CA GLY A 4 -9.70 -14.75 8.99
C GLY A 4 -9.04 -14.16 7.73
N MET A 5 -7.86 -14.64 7.34
CA MET A 5 -7.16 -14.19 6.12
C MET A 5 -7.39 -15.14 4.94
N ASN A 6 -7.49 -14.59 3.72
CA ASN A 6 -7.47 -15.40 2.49
C ASN A 6 -6.01 -15.74 2.10
N PRO A 7 -5.77 -16.70 1.19
CA PRO A 7 -4.39 -17.14 0.86
C PRO A 7 -3.47 -15.99 0.42
N LYS A 8 -3.98 -15.07 -0.40
CA LYS A 8 -3.26 -13.85 -0.80
C LYS A 8 -2.82 -13.01 0.41
N LYS A 9 -3.72 -12.75 1.37
CA LYS A 9 -3.40 -11.92 2.53
C LYS A 9 -2.44 -12.62 3.49
N ILE A 10 -2.51 -13.96 3.60
CA ILE A 10 -1.51 -14.75 4.36
C ILE A 10 -0.13 -14.57 3.72
N HIS A 11 -0.02 -14.76 2.40
CA HIS A 11 1.22 -14.55 1.64
C HIS A 11 1.79 -13.14 1.84
N GLU A 12 0.99 -12.10 1.60
CA GLU A 12 1.43 -10.70 1.77
C GLU A 12 1.92 -10.41 3.20
N VAL A 13 1.19 -10.87 4.23
CA VAL A 13 1.56 -10.63 5.63
C VAL A 13 2.83 -11.39 6.01
N SER A 14 2.96 -12.66 5.64
CA SER A 14 4.15 -13.46 5.95
C SER A 14 5.42 -12.92 5.29
N GLN A 15 5.33 -12.54 4.01
CA GLN A 15 6.46 -11.99 3.26
C GLN A 15 6.86 -10.59 3.77
N MET A 16 5.88 -9.71 4.02
CA MET A 16 6.13 -8.38 4.57
C MET A 16 6.75 -8.45 5.97
N ALA A 17 6.23 -9.32 6.84
CA ALA A 17 6.76 -9.49 8.20
C ALA A 17 8.22 -9.94 8.21
N ALA A 18 8.62 -10.86 7.33
CA ALA A 18 10.01 -11.33 7.22
C ALA A 18 10.97 -10.21 6.76
N VAL A 19 10.52 -9.30 5.89
CA VAL A 19 11.33 -8.16 5.42
C VAL A 19 11.44 -7.09 6.50
N VAL A 20 10.35 -6.81 7.22
CA VAL A 20 10.33 -5.88 8.36
C VAL A 20 11.22 -6.40 9.50
N ASP A 21 11.12 -7.69 9.85
CA ASP A 21 11.97 -8.34 10.86
C ASP A 21 13.47 -8.23 10.53
N LYS A 22 13.83 -8.52 9.27
CA LYS A 22 15.22 -8.38 8.81
C LYS A 22 15.72 -6.94 8.97
N LEU A 23 14.98 -5.94 8.49
CA LEU A 23 15.38 -4.55 8.60
C LEU A 23 15.44 -4.08 10.06
N CYS A 24 14.46 -4.46 10.88
CA CYS A 24 14.44 -4.09 12.30
C CYS A 24 15.65 -4.68 13.05
N LYS A 25 16.09 -5.89 12.71
CA LYS A 25 17.33 -6.48 13.24
C LYS A 25 18.58 -5.72 12.79
N GLU A 26 18.67 -5.37 11.50
CA GLU A 26 19.79 -4.58 10.95
C GLU A 26 19.86 -3.16 11.55
N CYS A 27 18.72 -2.54 11.87
CA CYS A 27 18.62 -1.21 12.47
C CYS A 27 18.50 -1.21 14.01
N ALA A 28 18.61 -2.37 14.68
CA ALA A 28 18.41 -2.54 16.14
C ALA A 28 17.09 -1.95 16.70
N VAL A 29 16.01 -2.05 15.93
CA VAL A 29 14.67 -1.56 16.26
C VAL A 29 13.83 -2.63 16.96
N ARG A 30 13.05 -2.23 17.98
CA ARG A 30 12.00 -3.05 18.62
C ARG A 30 10.57 -2.49 18.51
N HIS A 31 10.44 -1.24 18.12
CA HIS A 31 9.17 -0.51 18.05
C HIS A 31 8.76 -0.33 16.58
N ILE A 32 7.50 -0.59 16.26
CA ILE A 32 6.98 -0.50 14.89
C ILE A 32 5.68 0.32 14.85
N VAL A 33 5.54 1.18 13.84
CA VAL A 33 4.30 1.90 13.53
C VAL A 33 3.73 1.40 12.20
N ASP A 34 2.55 0.80 12.21
CA ASP A 34 1.86 0.27 11.01
C ASP A 34 0.87 1.31 10.46
N ILE A 35 1.28 2.06 9.43
CA ILE A 35 0.50 3.13 8.82
C ILE A 35 -0.51 2.55 7.82
N GLY A 36 -1.80 2.73 8.09
CA GLY A 36 -2.87 2.11 7.31
C GLY A 36 -3.10 0.64 7.69
N SER A 37 -2.88 0.31 8.96
CA SER A 37 -2.90 -1.06 9.52
C SER A 37 -4.19 -1.86 9.27
N GLY A 38 -5.31 -1.21 8.95
CA GLY A 38 -6.54 -1.90 8.55
C GLY A 38 -7.14 -2.73 9.67
N LEU A 39 -7.09 -4.06 9.50
CA LEU A 39 -7.56 -5.03 10.50
C LEU A 39 -6.44 -5.52 11.43
N GLY A 40 -5.26 -4.91 11.35
CA GLY A 40 -4.10 -5.16 12.23
C GLY A 40 -3.38 -6.49 11.99
N TYR A 41 -3.62 -7.18 10.88
CA TYR A 41 -3.07 -8.53 10.66
C TYR A 41 -1.52 -8.56 10.63
N LEU A 42 -0.89 -7.56 10.01
CA LEU A 42 0.56 -7.48 9.90
C LEU A 42 1.19 -7.16 11.26
N GLY A 43 0.74 -6.10 11.93
CA GLY A 43 1.21 -5.76 13.27
C GLY A 43 0.96 -6.86 14.32
N GLN A 44 -0.18 -7.56 14.27
CA GLN A 44 -0.42 -8.73 15.13
C GLN A 44 0.62 -9.83 14.89
N VAL A 45 0.93 -10.17 13.63
CA VAL A 45 1.94 -11.20 13.30
C VAL A 45 3.33 -10.78 13.76
N LEU A 46 3.75 -9.54 13.49
CA LEU A 46 5.03 -9.01 13.96
C LEU A 46 5.13 -8.98 15.49
N SER A 47 4.01 -8.78 16.19
CA SER A 47 4.00 -8.83 17.66
C SER A 47 4.10 -10.26 18.21
N ALA A 48 3.22 -11.18 17.82
CA ALA A 48 3.23 -12.54 18.40
C ALA A 48 4.32 -13.45 17.85
N ASP A 49 4.55 -13.40 16.55
CA ASP A 49 5.39 -14.37 15.84
C ASP A 49 6.87 -13.87 15.79
N TYR A 50 7.13 -12.58 16.05
CA TYR A 50 8.48 -11.95 16.03
C TYR A 50 8.84 -11.12 17.28
N GLY A 51 7.91 -10.82 18.19
CA GLY A 51 8.21 -10.16 19.48
C GLY A 51 8.30 -8.62 19.44
N TYR A 52 7.79 -7.96 18.41
CA TYR A 52 7.81 -6.50 18.31
C TYR A 52 6.67 -5.81 19.08
N ARG A 53 6.92 -4.60 19.62
CA ARG A 53 5.87 -3.68 20.06
C ARG A 53 5.36 -2.93 18.84
N VAL A 54 4.06 -3.03 18.55
CA VAL A 54 3.49 -2.50 17.30
C VAL A 54 2.27 -1.61 17.56
N LEU A 55 2.34 -0.36 17.08
CA LEU A 55 1.24 0.60 17.06
C LEU A 55 0.64 0.69 15.66
N GLY A 56 -0.58 0.17 15.47
CA GLY A 56 -1.31 0.23 14.21
C GLY A 56 -2.18 1.47 14.07
N LEU A 57 -1.86 2.34 13.12
CA LEU A 57 -2.65 3.54 12.81
C LEU A 57 -3.61 3.26 11.66
N GLU A 58 -4.87 3.67 11.80
CA GLU A 58 -5.91 3.50 10.78
C GLU A 58 -6.91 4.67 10.83
N GLY A 59 -7.26 5.24 9.68
CA GLY A 59 -8.17 6.40 9.62
C GLY A 59 -9.64 6.03 9.86
N VAL A 60 -10.01 4.76 9.70
CA VAL A 60 -11.39 4.27 9.84
C VAL A 60 -11.61 3.57 11.17
N ASN A 61 -12.16 4.29 12.16
CA ASN A 61 -12.47 3.83 13.52
C ASN A 61 -13.10 2.41 13.59
N THR A 62 -14.06 2.08 12.71
CA THR A 62 -14.70 0.74 12.71
C THR A 62 -13.72 -0.41 12.42
N ARG A 63 -12.61 -0.14 11.73
CA ARG A 63 -11.52 -1.09 11.50
C ARG A 63 -10.59 -1.18 12.70
N THR A 64 -10.22 -0.04 13.31
CA THR A 64 -9.45 0.04 14.56
C THR A 64 -10.08 -0.85 15.64
N HIS A 65 -11.36 -0.63 15.95
CA HIS A 65 -12.13 -1.44 16.89
C HIS A 65 -12.23 -2.92 16.48
N SER A 66 -12.28 -3.20 15.17
CA SER A 66 -12.25 -4.59 14.66
C SER A 66 -10.87 -5.25 14.80
N ALA A 67 -9.76 -4.49 14.81
CA ALA A 67 -8.42 -4.98 15.09
C ALA A 67 -8.28 -5.32 16.59
N GLU A 68 -8.65 -4.40 17.47
CA GLU A 68 -8.65 -4.63 18.94
C GLU A 68 -9.51 -5.84 19.34
N GLN A 69 -10.73 -5.96 18.78
CA GLN A 69 -11.59 -7.11 19.03
C GLN A 69 -10.95 -8.44 18.61
N GLN A 70 -10.13 -8.46 17.55
CA GLN A 70 -9.44 -9.66 17.13
C GLN A 70 -8.33 -10.07 18.09
N VAL A 71 -7.61 -9.12 18.69
CA VAL A 71 -6.61 -9.40 19.75
C VAL A 71 -7.32 -10.07 20.93
N ARG A 72 -8.37 -9.43 21.46
CA ARG A 72 -9.16 -9.94 22.59
C ARG A 72 -9.76 -11.33 22.32
N LYS A 73 -10.37 -11.54 21.14
CA LYS A 73 -11.02 -12.81 20.75
C LYS A 73 -10.08 -13.99 20.51
N LYS A 74 -8.78 -13.75 20.33
CA LYS A 74 -7.79 -14.81 20.09
C LYS A 74 -7.03 -15.22 21.36
N GLU A 75 -7.33 -14.60 22.51
CA GLU A 75 -6.60 -14.79 23.78
C GLU A 75 -5.08 -14.66 23.60
N LEU A 76 -4.66 -13.69 22.76
CA LEU A 76 -3.26 -13.38 22.51
C LEU A 76 -2.66 -12.62 23.70
N SER A 77 -2.49 -13.31 24.83
CA SER A 77 -1.97 -12.73 26.08
C SER A 77 -0.54 -12.17 25.95
N ASN A 78 0.19 -12.57 24.90
CA ASN A 78 1.57 -12.17 24.63
C ASN A 78 1.74 -11.20 23.43
N THR A 79 0.67 -10.61 22.87
CA THR A 79 0.83 -9.57 21.83
C THR A 79 0.85 -8.16 22.41
N ASP A 80 1.98 -7.48 22.26
CA ASP A 80 2.10 -6.02 22.39
C ASP A 80 1.75 -5.33 21.05
N PHE A 81 0.49 -5.51 20.62
CA PHE A 81 -0.11 -4.81 19.48
C PHE A 81 -1.28 -3.93 19.94
N ARG A 82 -1.20 -2.63 19.63
CA ARG A 82 -2.27 -1.64 19.85
C ARG A 82 -2.75 -1.11 18.50
N SER A 83 -3.99 -0.62 18.43
CA SER A 83 -4.50 0.07 17.25
C SER A 83 -5.20 1.36 17.63
N VAL A 84 -4.80 2.46 16.99
CA VAL A 84 -5.29 3.82 17.26
C VAL A 84 -5.90 4.40 16.00
N THR A 85 -6.99 5.15 16.15
CA THR A 85 -7.62 5.84 15.02
C THR A 85 -6.84 7.13 14.74
N PHE A 86 -6.09 7.16 13.66
CA PHE A 86 -5.29 8.31 13.24
C PHE A 86 -5.25 8.40 11.71
N THR A 87 -5.44 9.61 11.17
CA THR A 87 -5.42 9.86 9.71
C THR A 87 -4.20 10.71 9.39
N LEU A 88 -3.16 10.08 8.85
CA LEU A 88 -1.94 10.75 8.44
C LEU A 88 -2.17 11.59 7.17
N CYS A 89 -1.82 12.88 7.20
CA CYS A 89 -1.83 13.78 6.05
C CYS A 89 -0.55 14.65 6.01
N ASP A 90 -0.25 15.23 4.85
CA ASP A 90 0.96 16.04 4.61
C ASP A 90 0.74 17.49 5.06
N THR A 91 0.69 17.70 6.38
CA THR A 91 0.73 19.01 7.05
C THR A 91 1.59 18.95 8.31
N ASP A 92 2.15 20.09 8.73
CA ASP A 92 3.05 20.15 9.88
C ASP A 92 2.31 19.95 11.21
N GLU A 93 1.02 20.32 11.29
CA GLU A 93 0.15 20.02 12.42
C GLU A 93 -0.04 18.51 12.59
N CYS A 94 -0.35 17.79 11.50
CA CYS A 94 -0.54 16.34 11.54
C CYS A 94 0.76 15.61 11.92
N PHE A 95 1.92 16.10 11.47
CA PHE A 95 3.20 15.53 11.88
C PHE A 95 3.48 15.82 13.36
N THR A 96 3.14 17.01 13.86
CA THR A 96 3.24 17.34 15.30
C THR A 96 2.35 16.44 16.17
N GLU A 97 1.09 16.23 15.76
CA GLU A 97 0.16 15.30 16.44
C GLU A 97 0.68 13.86 16.42
N PHE A 98 1.22 13.41 15.28
CA PHE A 98 1.84 12.08 15.14
C PHE A 98 3.01 11.91 16.12
N HIS A 99 3.93 12.87 16.20
CA HIS A 99 5.05 12.84 17.14
C HIS A 99 4.57 12.76 18.60
N GLN A 100 3.57 13.57 18.99
CA GLN A 100 3.03 13.55 20.34
C GLN A 100 2.33 12.21 20.67
N MET A 101 1.60 11.64 19.72
CA MET A 101 0.98 10.32 19.85
C MET A 101 2.04 9.20 19.98
N LEU A 102 3.14 9.23 19.21
CA LEU A 102 4.23 8.26 19.38
C LEU A 102 4.82 8.31 20.78
N HIS A 103 5.04 9.52 21.32
CA HIS A 103 5.56 9.68 22.67
C HIS A 103 4.62 9.07 23.72
N ASN A 104 3.30 9.32 23.60
CA ASN A 104 2.31 8.81 24.55
C ASN A 104 2.08 7.30 24.46
N GLU A 105 2.08 6.70 23.26
CA GLU A 105 1.73 5.29 23.06
C GLU A 105 2.92 4.33 23.10
N LEU A 106 4.13 4.79 22.76
CA LEU A 106 5.32 3.93 22.65
C LEU A 106 6.45 4.32 23.61
N LEU A 107 6.55 5.58 24.06
CA LEU A 107 7.67 6.09 24.85
C LEU A 107 7.34 6.39 26.32
N ASP A 108 6.09 6.17 26.76
CA ASP A 108 5.68 6.45 28.15
C ASP A 108 6.33 5.50 29.16
N GLU A 109 6.73 6.01 30.33
CA GLU A 109 7.69 5.34 31.23
C GLU A 109 7.17 4.02 31.82
N GLU A 110 5.86 3.82 31.92
CA GLU A 110 5.30 2.53 32.37
C GLU A 110 5.55 1.41 31.35
N CYS A 111 5.61 1.73 30.06
CA CYS A 111 5.94 0.78 28.99
C CYS A 111 7.43 0.40 28.95
N LEU A 112 8.31 1.24 29.51
CA LEU A 112 9.77 1.05 29.56
C LEU A 112 10.22 0.11 30.70
N LYS A 113 9.39 -0.05 31.75
CA LYS A 113 9.72 -0.91 32.91
C LYS A 113 9.77 -2.40 32.54
N GLY A 114 9.05 -2.83 31.52
CA GLY A 114 9.09 -4.21 31.02
C GLY A 114 10.40 -4.55 30.31
N ASP A 115 10.89 -3.68 29.43
CA ASP A 115 12.03 -3.95 28.54
C ASP A 115 13.36 -4.07 29.31
N LYS A 116 13.50 -3.35 30.44
CA LYS A 116 14.69 -3.43 31.32
C LYS A 116 14.95 -4.86 31.85
N SER A 117 13.90 -5.62 32.15
CA SER A 117 14.05 -6.99 32.68
C SER A 117 14.70 -7.95 31.68
N LEU A 118 14.37 -7.83 30.40
CA LEU A 118 14.87 -8.70 29.33
C LEU A 118 16.29 -8.33 28.88
N VAL A 119 16.69 -7.07 29.05
CA VAL A 119 18.07 -6.62 28.78
C VAL A 119 19.05 -7.18 29.83
N GLU A 120 18.61 -7.34 31.08
CA GLU A 120 19.40 -8.00 32.13
C GLU A 120 19.55 -9.52 31.87
N GLU A 121 18.49 -10.22 31.44
CA GLU A 121 18.57 -11.65 31.06
C GLU A 121 19.46 -11.90 29.81
N ALA A 122 19.40 -11.01 28.81
CA ALA A 122 20.29 -11.06 27.65
C ALA A 122 21.76 -10.78 28.01
N SER A 123 22.00 -10.03 29.10
CA SER A 123 23.35 -9.77 29.61
C SER A 123 23.90 -10.93 30.45
N GLN A 124 23.06 -11.60 31.22
CA GLN A 124 23.45 -12.77 32.04
C GLN A 124 23.77 -13.99 31.16
N SER A 125 22.99 -14.22 30.10
CA SER A 125 23.22 -15.34 29.16
C SER A 125 24.50 -15.21 28.32
N GLN A 126 25.15 -14.05 28.28
CA GLN A 126 26.47 -13.86 27.65
C GLN A 126 27.66 -13.95 28.62
N GLN A 127 27.43 -13.97 29.94
CA GLN A 127 28.53 -14.00 30.92
C GLN A 127 29.07 -15.41 31.22
N GLU A 128 28.34 -16.49 30.91
CA GLU A 128 28.79 -17.87 31.20
C GLU A 128 29.75 -18.48 30.16
N GLN A 129 30.08 -17.80 29.05
CA GLN A 129 30.89 -18.39 27.97
C GLN A 129 32.28 -17.77 27.71
N ASN A 130 32.72 -16.75 28.46
CA ASN A 130 34.04 -16.14 28.25
C ASN A 130 34.93 -16.10 29.52
N MET A 131 35.29 -17.28 30.02
CA MET A 131 36.55 -17.44 30.77
C MET A 131 37.68 -17.84 29.82
N THR A 132 38.38 -16.87 29.22
CA THR A 132 39.85 -16.75 29.35
C THR A 132 40.41 -15.49 28.71
N GLN A 133 41.54 -15.05 29.28
CA GLN A 133 42.50 -14.07 28.78
C GLN A 133 42.15 -12.58 28.93
N LYS A 134 42.99 -11.90 29.72
CA LYS A 134 42.85 -10.52 30.22
C LYS A 134 44.20 -9.81 30.10
N ALA A 135 44.26 -8.69 29.37
CA ALA A 135 45.41 -7.77 29.38
C ALA A 135 45.01 -6.40 28.80
N LEU A 136 45.33 -5.31 29.54
CA LEU A 136 45.72 -3.95 29.12
C LEU A 136 44.99 -3.29 27.89
N GLU A 137 44.51 -2.04 27.89
CA GLU A 137 44.77 -0.86 28.76
C GLU A 137 43.64 0.22 28.60
N PRO A 138 43.76 1.55 28.89
CA PRO A 138 42.83 2.18 29.85
C PRO A 138 41.83 3.21 29.29
N GLY A 139 40.72 3.37 30.05
CA GLY A 139 40.07 4.65 30.38
C GLY A 139 39.71 5.64 29.27
N ILE A 140 38.46 5.59 28.80
CA ILE A 140 37.78 6.75 28.20
C ILE A 140 36.69 7.22 29.18
N THR A 141 36.62 8.52 29.39
CA THR A 141 35.72 9.16 30.36
C THR A 141 34.26 9.06 29.92
N ASP A 142 33.40 8.70 30.89
CA ASP A 142 31.96 8.70 30.74
C ASP A 142 31.46 10.13 30.44
N LYS A 143 31.17 10.40 29.17
CA LYS A 143 30.44 11.59 28.74
C LYS A 143 28.96 11.24 28.76
N SER A 144 28.29 11.71 29.80
CA SER A 144 26.84 11.67 29.98
C SER A 144 26.09 11.90 28.67
N GLN A 145 25.58 10.83 28.07
CA GLN A 145 24.65 10.92 26.95
C GLN A 145 23.30 11.37 27.50
N GLY A 146 22.68 12.37 26.84
CA GLY A 146 21.26 12.63 27.03
C GLY A 146 20.43 11.42 26.61
N PRO A 147 19.15 11.32 27.01
CA PRO A 147 18.32 10.16 26.69
C PRO A 147 18.24 9.97 25.17
N GLN A 148 18.91 8.93 24.67
CA GLN A 148 18.76 8.50 23.28
C GLN A 148 17.30 8.04 23.11
N GLY A 149 16.56 8.66 22.19
CA GLY A 149 15.21 8.20 21.85
C GLY A 149 15.24 6.74 21.38
N MET A 150 14.13 6.01 21.53
CA MET A 150 14.06 4.62 21.10
C MET A 150 14.06 4.50 19.56
N PRO A 151 14.81 3.53 18.99
CA PRO A 151 14.74 3.25 17.56
C PRO A 151 13.38 2.72 17.11
N LEU A 152 12.88 3.20 15.97
CA LEU A 152 11.53 3.00 15.46
C LEU A 152 11.52 2.66 13.96
N CYS A 153 10.72 1.66 13.59
CA CYS A 153 10.41 1.33 12.21
C CYS A 153 9.02 1.84 11.85
N MET A 154 8.90 2.56 10.74
CA MET A 154 7.61 2.81 10.12
C MET A 154 7.35 1.75 9.05
N MET A 155 6.15 1.19 9.01
CA MET A 155 5.76 0.29 7.93
C MET A 155 4.38 0.61 7.38
N GLY A 156 4.06 0.04 6.23
CA GLY A 156 2.69 0.05 5.73
C GLY A 156 2.50 -0.82 4.50
N LEU A 157 1.44 -1.62 4.50
CA LEU A 157 1.14 -2.61 3.47
C LEU A 157 -0.11 -2.21 2.68
N HIS A 158 0.08 -1.87 1.40
CA HIS A 158 -0.93 -1.23 0.54
C HIS A 158 -1.25 0.21 0.97
N CYS A 159 -0.21 1.05 1.03
CA CYS A 159 -0.31 2.49 1.26
C CYS A 159 -0.77 3.21 -0.01
N CYS A 160 -2.09 3.35 -0.17
CA CYS A 160 -2.68 3.84 -1.42
C CYS A 160 -2.67 5.37 -1.57
N GLY A 161 -2.53 5.84 -2.81
CA GLY A 161 -2.59 7.26 -3.14
C GLY A 161 -1.50 8.09 -2.45
N ASP A 162 -1.87 9.22 -1.86
CA ASP A 162 -0.94 10.13 -1.18
C ASP A 162 -0.31 9.56 0.11
N LEU A 163 -0.83 8.46 0.67
CA LEU A 163 -0.32 7.91 1.92
C LEU A 163 1.16 7.50 1.83
N THR A 164 1.59 6.92 0.70
CA THR A 164 3.01 6.59 0.49
C THR A 164 3.87 7.87 0.49
N PRO A 165 3.61 8.89 -0.36
CA PRO A 165 4.28 10.19 -0.27
C PRO A 165 4.34 10.82 1.12
N THR A 166 3.23 10.81 1.86
CA THR A 166 3.17 11.39 3.20
C THR A 166 4.09 10.66 4.18
N MET A 167 4.12 9.32 4.15
CA MET A 167 5.07 8.53 4.95
C MET A 167 6.53 8.84 4.59
N LEU A 168 6.85 9.02 3.30
CA LEU A 168 8.20 9.39 2.88
C LEU A 168 8.59 10.80 3.38
N ARG A 169 7.69 11.77 3.32
CA ARG A 169 7.92 13.13 3.86
C ARG A 169 8.03 13.13 5.39
N LEU A 170 7.23 12.32 6.07
CA LEU A 170 7.33 12.14 7.52
C LEU A 170 8.71 11.59 7.89
N LEU A 171 9.19 10.55 7.18
CA LEU A 171 10.54 10.00 7.39
C LEU A 171 11.65 11.04 7.21
N THR A 172 11.54 11.97 6.25
CA THR A 172 12.56 13.02 6.05
C THR A 172 12.49 14.17 7.08
N ARG A 173 11.34 14.39 7.72
CA ARG A 173 11.15 15.48 8.71
C ARG A 173 11.30 15.07 10.17
N THR A 174 11.28 13.77 10.48
CA THR A 174 11.37 13.24 11.85
C THR A 174 12.75 12.66 12.17
N THR A 175 13.20 12.79 13.41
CA THR A 175 14.35 12.03 13.94
C THR A 175 13.94 10.71 14.61
N ASP A 176 12.65 10.54 14.92
CA ASP A 176 12.18 9.41 15.73
C ASP A 176 12.09 8.10 14.94
N ILE A 177 12.00 8.16 13.61
CA ILE A 177 11.92 7.00 12.70
C ILE A 177 13.28 6.77 12.02
N ASP A 178 13.87 5.59 12.24
CA ASP A 178 15.17 5.19 11.67
C ASP A 178 15.02 4.51 10.31
N CYS A 179 13.96 3.72 10.15
CA CYS A 179 13.79 2.86 8.99
C CYS A 179 12.33 2.72 8.57
N LEU A 180 12.14 2.32 7.31
CA LEU A 180 10.87 2.26 6.61
C LEU A 180 10.76 0.99 5.76
N VAL A 181 9.62 0.31 5.83
CA VAL A 181 9.20 -0.67 4.80
C VAL A 181 7.77 -0.36 4.35
N CYS A 182 7.57 0.09 3.11
CA CYS A 182 6.23 0.34 2.59
C CYS A 182 5.97 -0.20 1.17
N VAL A 183 4.76 -0.73 0.98
CA VAL A 183 4.25 -1.18 -0.33
C VAL A 183 3.15 -0.21 -0.78
N GLY A 184 3.44 0.60 -1.78
CA GLY A 184 2.48 1.57 -2.34
C GLY A 184 1.45 0.92 -3.27
N CYS A 185 0.22 1.46 -3.30
CA CYS A 185 -0.84 0.98 -4.19
C CYS A 185 -1.66 2.11 -4.83
N CYS A 186 -2.50 1.75 -5.82
CA CYS A 186 -3.50 2.62 -6.45
C CYS A 186 -3.01 4.06 -6.68
N TYR A 187 -1.92 4.23 -7.43
CA TYR A 187 -1.28 5.53 -7.67
C TYR A 187 -2.24 6.57 -8.26
N HIS A 188 -3.27 6.12 -9.01
CA HIS A 188 -4.37 6.94 -9.53
C HIS A 188 -5.25 7.60 -8.45
N ASN A 189 -5.10 7.25 -7.17
CA ASN A 189 -5.77 7.90 -6.03
C ASN A 189 -4.90 8.98 -5.37
N MET A 190 -3.75 9.35 -5.94
CA MET A 190 -3.04 10.57 -5.51
C MET A 190 -3.86 11.81 -5.88
N THR A 191 -3.87 12.81 -5.01
CA THR A 191 -4.61 14.06 -5.22
C THR A 191 -4.10 14.77 -6.46
N CYS A 192 -5.03 15.05 -7.38
CA CYS A 192 -4.80 15.70 -8.66
C CYS A 192 -5.63 16.99 -8.71
N THR A 193 -5.07 18.08 -9.21
CA THR A 193 -5.77 19.34 -9.44
C THR A 193 -6.63 19.28 -10.71
N ASP A 194 -7.51 20.26 -10.89
CA ASP A 194 -8.25 20.45 -12.15
C ASP A 194 -7.32 20.71 -13.36
N SER A 195 -6.09 21.19 -13.12
CA SER A 195 -5.03 21.35 -14.13
C SER A 195 -4.27 20.05 -14.45
N GLN A 196 -4.71 18.90 -13.91
CA GLN A 196 -4.05 17.59 -14.01
C GLN A 196 -2.65 17.52 -13.35
N GLU A 197 -2.38 18.37 -12.35
CA GLU A 197 -1.13 18.33 -11.59
C GLU A 197 -1.30 17.49 -10.31
N TYR A 198 -0.39 16.54 -10.07
CA TYR A 198 -0.41 15.72 -8.87
C TYR A 198 0.36 16.38 -7.73
N LYS A 199 -0.33 16.68 -6.62
CA LYS A 199 0.28 17.32 -5.42
C LYS A 199 1.51 16.55 -4.92
N SER A 200 1.47 15.22 -5.05
CA SER A 200 2.45 14.29 -4.48
C SER A 200 3.26 13.52 -5.53
N PHE A 201 3.29 13.96 -6.80
CA PHE A 201 4.09 13.32 -7.85
C PHE A 201 4.46 14.29 -8.99
N PRO A 202 5.74 14.37 -9.41
CA PRO A 202 6.93 13.75 -8.80
C PRO A 202 7.27 14.32 -7.43
N MET A 203 7.84 13.50 -6.55
CA MET A 203 8.45 13.95 -5.30
C MET A 203 9.90 14.40 -5.51
N SER A 204 10.68 13.64 -6.26
CA SER A 204 12.10 13.95 -6.48
C SER A 204 12.30 15.20 -7.34
N SER A 205 13.32 15.97 -7.01
CA SER A 205 13.75 17.12 -7.82
C SER A 205 14.19 16.67 -9.22
N LYS A 206 14.89 15.53 -9.30
CA LYS A 206 15.43 14.99 -10.54
C LYS A 206 14.35 14.52 -11.52
N LEU A 207 13.34 13.75 -11.07
CA LEU A 207 12.26 13.35 -11.98
C LEU A 207 11.41 14.55 -12.38
N ARG A 208 11.16 15.51 -11.47
CA ARG A 208 10.48 16.77 -11.80
C ARG A 208 11.17 17.52 -12.93
N ALA A 209 12.50 17.61 -12.90
CA ALA A 209 13.29 18.22 -13.98
C ALA A 209 13.20 17.43 -15.30
N VAL A 210 13.29 16.09 -15.26
CA VAL A 210 13.18 15.22 -16.44
C VAL A 210 11.79 15.32 -17.09
N MET A 211 10.72 15.27 -16.28
CA MET A 211 9.35 15.40 -16.80
C MET A 211 9.07 16.80 -17.35
N LYS A 212 9.59 17.86 -16.72
CA LYS A 212 9.51 19.22 -17.27
C LYS A 212 10.19 19.32 -18.63
N HIS A 213 11.39 18.76 -18.78
CA HIS A 213 12.11 18.75 -20.06
C HIS A 213 11.39 17.92 -21.14
N ALA A 214 10.71 16.83 -20.75
CA ALA A 214 9.87 16.06 -21.65
C ALA A 214 8.66 16.89 -22.11
N GLN A 215 7.97 17.59 -21.20
CA GLN A 215 6.86 18.50 -21.49
C GLN A 215 7.26 19.65 -22.43
N GLU A 216 8.44 20.24 -22.22
CA GLU A 216 8.99 21.32 -23.07
C GLU A 216 9.28 20.84 -24.50
N LYS A 217 9.60 19.56 -24.69
CA LYS A 217 9.82 18.93 -26.01
C LYS A 217 8.55 18.38 -26.66
N HIS A 218 7.59 17.96 -25.84
CA HIS A 218 6.34 17.32 -26.23
C HIS A 218 5.18 17.99 -25.49
N PRO A 219 4.74 19.19 -25.93
CA PRO A 219 3.68 19.94 -25.24
C PRO A 219 2.35 19.19 -25.11
N GLU A 220 2.11 18.21 -25.99
CA GLU A 220 0.94 17.32 -25.99
C GLU A 220 1.02 16.20 -24.94
N TRP A 221 2.24 15.78 -24.58
CA TRP A 221 2.46 14.73 -23.59
C TRP A 221 2.12 15.26 -22.19
N HIS A 222 1.49 14.45 -21.37
CA HIS A 222 1.31 14.73 -19.94
C HIS A 222 1.06 13.41 -19.21
N LEU A 223 1.51 13.29 -17.97
CA LEU A 223 1.16 12.14 -17.14
C LEU A 223 -0.23 12.35 -16.55
N ASN A 224 -1.14 11.39 -16.74
CA ASN A 224 -2.53 11.50 -16.30
C ASN A 224 -2.99 10.27 -15.50
N THR A 225 -4.25 10.32 -15.05
CA THR A 225 -4.84 9.31 -14.17
C THR A 225 -4.90 7.93 -14.80
N PHE A 226 -4.93 7.84 -16.14
CA PHE A 226 -4.85 6.57 -16.85
C PHE A 226 -3.45 5.97 -16.74
N ALA A 227 -2.38 6.75 -16.93
CA ALA A 227 -1.02 6.26 -16.73
C ALA A 227 -0.77 5.76 -15.29
N LEU A 228 -1.27 6.47 -14.28
CA LEU A 228 -1.20 6.03 -12.87
C LEU A 228 -2.15 4.85 -12.54
N ARG A 229 -3.17 4.61 -13.36
CA ARG A 229 -4.02 3.41 -13.30
C ARG A 229 -3.35 2.23 -13.99
N LEU A 230 -2.65 2.44 -15.10
CA LEU A 230 -1.83 1.42 -15.77
C LEU A 230 -0.66 0.99 -14.89
N ALA A 231 0.06 1.93 -14.26
CA ALA A 231 1.04 1.64 -13.20
C ALA A 231 0.45 0.82 -12.04
N ALA A 232 -0.87 0.82 -11.88
CA ALA A 232 -1.60 0.08 -10.85
C ALA A 232 -2.33 -1.18 -11.37
N GLN A 233 -2.06 -1.63 -12.59
CA GLN A 233 -2.72 -2.78 -13.23
C GLN A 233 -2.17 -4.13 -12.75
N GLU A 234 -2.82 -5.20 -13.19
CA GLU A 234 -2.39 -6.60 -13.05
C GLU A 234 -1.03 -6.85 -13.73
N THR A 235 -0.23 -7.77 -13.19
CA THR A 235 1.11 -8.10 -13.69
C THR A 235 1.10 -8.98 -14.92
N ARG A 236 2.15 -8.88 -15.74
CA ARG A 236 2.41 -9.74 -16.89
C ARG A 236 2.43 -11.24 -16.51
N ALA A 237 3.06 -11.62 -15.39
CA ALA A 237 3.17 -13.03 -14.97
C ALA A 237 1.80 -13.67 -14.65
N ARG A 238 0.85 -12.87 -14.16
CA ARG A 238 -0.52 -13.32 -13.93
C ARG A 238 -1.36 -13.31 -15.22
N TRP A 239 -1.14 -12.35 -16.12
CA TRP A 239 -1.74 -12.36 -17.46
C TRP A 239 -1.34 -13.60 -18.26
N GLN A 240 -0.06 -13.97 -18.25
CA GLN A 240 0.50 -15.11 -19.01
C GLN A 240 -0.03 -16.50 -18.60
N ARG A 241 -0.75 -16.62 -17.48
CA ARG A 241 -1.36 -17.88 -17.02
C ARG A 241 -2.88 -17.85 -17.02
N GLN A 242 -3.49 -16.82 -17.60
CA GLN A 242 -4.92 -16.83 -17.89
C GLN A 242 -5.24 -17.91 -18.92
N THR A 243 -6.34 -18.64 -18.72
CA THR A 243 -6.81 -19.62 -19.70
C THR A 243 -7.55 -18.91 -20.84
N SER A 244 -7.77 -19.59 -21.97
CA SER A 244 -8.61 -19.06 -23.05
C SER A 244 -10.01 -18.65 -22.55
N ALA A 245 -10.56 -19.35 -21.56
CA ALA A 245 -11.84 -19.02 -20.93
C ALA A 245 -11.77 -17.80 -19.97
N ASP A 246 -10.58 -17.46 -19.45
CA ASP A 246 -10.37 -16.23 -18.70
C ASP A 246 -10.23 -15.02 -19.62
N HIS A 247 -9.53 -15.17 -20.75
CA HIS A 247 -9.46 -14.16 -21.80
C HIS A 247 -10.85 -13.89 -22.41
N GLU A 248 -11.62 -14.93 -22.77
CA GLU A 248 -13.01 -14.76 -23.26
C GLU A 248 -13.89 -14.04 -22.21
N TYR A 249 -13.77 -14.43 -20.93
CA TYR A 249 -14.45 -13.75 -19.85
C TYR A 249 -14.02 -12.28 -19.71
N HIS A 250 -12.73 -11.97 -19.88
CA HIS A 250 -12.21 -10.61 -19.82
C HIS A 250 -12.74 -9.74 -20.97
N VAL A 251 -12.75 -10.26 -22.21
CA VAL A 251 -13.39 -9.63 -23.38
C VAL A 251 -14.84 -9.27 -23.07
N LYS A 252 -15.65 -10.24 -22.63
CA LYS A 252 -17.05 -9.98 -22.24
C LYS A 252 -17.16 -8.98 -21.09
N ASN A 253 -16.25 -9.02 -20.11
CA ASN A 253 -16.24 -8.08 -18.99
C ASN A 253 -16.06 -6.62 -19.42
N VAL A 254 -15.05 -6.38 -20.27
CA VAL A 254 -14.72 -5.05 -20.78
C VAL A 254 -15.77 -4.59 -21.78
N ALA A 255 -16.12 -5.41 -22.76
CA ALA A 255 -17.07 -5.07 -23.82
C ALA A 255 -18.45 -4.73 -23.25
N PHE A 256 -19.05 -5.61 -22.44
CA PHE A 256 -20.42 -5.41 -21.95
C PHE A 256 -20.52 -4.18 -21.05
N ARG A 257 -19.47 -3.90 -20.26
CA ARG A 257 -19.38 -2.67 -19.47
C ARG A 257 -19.22 -1.42 -20.36
N GLY A 258 -18.33 -1.49 -21.35
CA GLY A 258 -18.08 -0.40 -22.29
C GLY A 258 -19.31 -0.02 -23.11
N ILE A 259 -20.13 -1.00 -23.52
CA ILE A 259 -21.39 -0.75 -24.24
C ILE A 259 -22.43 -0.06 -23.36
N VAL A 260 -22.57 -0.47 -22.10
CA VAL A 260 -23.48 0.20 -21.15
C VAL A 260 -22.98 1.61 -20.81
N GLU A 261 -21.66 1.80 -20.68
CA GLU A 261 -21.04 3.11 -20.46
C GLU A 261 -21.21 4.03 -21.68
N LEU A 262 -21.03 3.51 -22.90
CA LEU A 262 -21.29 4.22 -24.16
C LEU A 262 -22.75 4.61 -24.29
N PHE A 263 -23.70 3.71 -24.02
CA PHE A 263 -25.13 4.01 -23.98
C PHE A 263 -25.44 5.18 -23.03
N CYS A 264 -24.92 5.11 -21.80
CA CYS A 264 -25.07 6.17 -20.81
C CYS A 264 -24.54 7.53 -21.31
N GLN A 265 -23.40 7.54 -22.00
CA GLN A 265 -22.82 8.75 -22.59
C GLN A 265 -23.65 9.28 -23.79
N THR A 266 -24.12 8.40 -24.67
CA THR A 266 -24.90 8.80 -25.86
C THR A 266 -26.31 9.29 -25.55
N GLU A 267 -26.89 8.84 -24.44
CA GLU A 267 -28.28 9.12 -24.04
C GLU A 267 -28.37 10.07 -22.85
N ASP A 268 -27.26 10.75 -22.47
CA ASP A 268 -27.14 11.62 -21.29
C ASP A 268 -27.78 11.02 -20.02
N SER A 269 -27.48 9.74 -19.78
CA SER A 269 -28.20 8.88 -18.84
C SER A 269 -27.28 8.27 -17.78
N VAL A 270 -27.67 8.35 -16.51
CA VAL A 270 -26.86 7.94 -15.36
C VAL A 270 -27.40 6.63 -14.74
N LEU A 271 -26.53 5.64 -14.57
CA LEU A 271 -26.81 4.42 -13.82
C LEU A 271 -26.34 4.52 -12.37
N THR A 272 -27.28 4.68 -11.44
CA THR A 272 -26.99 4.72 -10.00
C THR A 272 -27.06 3.31 -9.41
N LYS A 273 -26.01 2.87 -8.71
CA LYS A 273 -25.92 1.51 -8.15
C LYS A 273 -26.76 1.37 -6.88
N THR A 274 -27.66 0.40 -6.83
CA THR A 274 -28.41 0.04 -5.61
C THR A 274 -27.68 -1.00 -4.76
N ARG A 275 -26.68 -1.70 -5.32
CA ARG A 275 -25.86 -2.70 -4.62
C ARG A 275 -24.36 -2.52 -4.92
N ARG A 276 -23.50 -2.87 -3.96
CA ARG A 276 -22.02 -2.74 -4.05
C ARG A 276 -21.38 -3.49 -5.23
N ARG A 277 -21.98 -4.60 -5.68
CA ARG A 277 -21.56 -5.36 -6.88
C ARG A 277 -22.74 -5.45 -7.84
N VAL A 278 -22.55 -4.92 -9.05
CA VAL A 278 -23.55 -4.91 -10.12
C VAL A 278 -23.58 -6.24 -10.86
N ALA A 279 -22.43 -6.80 -11.26
CA ALA A 279 -22.35 -8.11 -11.90
C ALA A 279 -21.36 -9.06 -11.18
N ARG A 280 -21.52 -10.36 -11.42
CA ARG A 280 -20.66 -11.48 -10.97
C ARG A 280 -20.14 -12.24 -12.19
N ARG A 281 -19.13 -13.11 -12.07
CA ARG A 281 -18.57 -13.86 -13.21
C ARG A 281 -19.62 -14.57 -14.08
N LYS A 282 -20.58 -15.27 -13.45
CA LYS A 282 -21.70 -15.94 -14.13
C LYS A 282 -22.66 -15.00 -14.87
N ASP A 283 -22.68 -13.71 -14.50
CA ASP A 283 -23.59 -12.72 -15.08
C ASP A 283 -23.06 -12.24 -16.46
N TYR A 284 -21.85 -12.65 -16.89
CA TYR A 284 -21.21 -12.28 -18.17
C TYR A 284 -21.26 -13.39 -19.23
N ASP A 285 -22.11 -14.40 -19.09
CA ASP A 285 -22.19 -15.51 -20.05
C ASP A 285 -22.67 -15.03 -21.43
N THR A 286 -23.77 -14.28 -21.41
CA THR A 286 -24.39 -13.58 -22.55
C THR A 286 -24.71 -12.12 -22.19
N PHE A 287 -24.86 -11.26 -23.20
CA PHE A 287 -25.14 -9.84 -22.96
C PHE A 287 -26.51 -9.61 -22.30
N ASP A 288 -27.55 -10.38 -22.65
CA ASP A 288 -28.85 -10.31 -21.98
C ASP A 288 -28.79 -10.67 -20.48
N THR A 289 -28.02 -11.70 -20.14
CA THR A 289 -27.79 -12.08 -18.72
C THR A 289 -27.09 -10.97 -17.95
N TYR A 290 -26.15 -10.28 -18.61
CA TYR A 290 -25.45 -9.14 -18.04
C TYR A 290 -26.40 -7.95 -17.84
N LEU A 291 -27.19 -7.58 -18.85
CA LEU A 291 -28.16 -6.49 -18.74
C LEU A 291 -29.19 -6.75 -17.63
N ALA A 292 -29.73 -7.98 -17.55
CA ALA A 292 -30.64 -8.36 -16.47
C ALA A 292 -30.00 -8.20 -15.07
N ALA A 293 -28.72 -8.58 -14.92
CA ALA A 293 -27.99 -8.41 -13.66
C ALA A 293 -27.63 -6.95 -13.35
N VAL A 294 -27.40 -6.12 -14.37
CA VAL A 294 -27.21 -4.67 -14.23
C VAL A 294 -28.50 -4.02 -13.75
N PHE A 295 -29.60 -4.17 -14.47
CA PHE A 295 -30.86 -3.50 -14.16
C PHE A 295 -31.56 -4.01 -12.88
N ASP A 296 -31.29 -5.23 -12.38
CA ASP A 296 -31.65 -5.66 -11.00
C ASP A 296 -30.93 -4.84 -9.90
N ARG A 297 -29.80 -4.20 -10.23
CA ARG A 297 -28.84 -3.65 -9.25
C ARG A 297 -28.46 -2.20 -9.52
N THR A 298 -29.15 -1.54 -10.44
CA THR A 298 -28.98 -0.13 -10.79
C THR A 298 -30.31 0.51 -11.15
N THR A 299 -30.49 1.79 -10.84
CA THR A 299 -31.56 2.63 -11.38
C THR A 299 -31.01 3.52 -12.48
N LEU A 300 -31.67 3.54 -13.64
CA LEU A 300 -31.39 4.48 -14.74
C LEU A 300 -32.11 5.81 -14.48
N SER A 301 -31.50 6.94 -14.86
CA SER A 301 -32.13 8.25 -14.79
C SER A 301 -33.14 8.48 -15.92
N GLY A 302 -34.29 9.08 -15.58
CA GLY A 302 -35.33 9.46 -16.54
C GLY A 302 -36.38 8.38 -16.79
N ASN A 303 -37.55 8.80 -17.28
CA ASN A 303 -38.68 7.92 -17.61
C ASN A 303 -38.54 7.35 -19.03
N GLN A 304 -37.44 6.67 -19.31
CA GLN A 304 -37.25 5.98 -20.60
C GLN A 304 -38.01 4.64 -20.62
N ASP A 305 -38.59 4.27 -21.76
CA ASP A 305 -39.15 2.94 -21.96
C ASP A 305 -38.03 1.90 -21.95
N MET A 306 -38.06 0.99 -20.97
CA MET A 306 -37.06 -0.06 -20.83
C MET A 306 -36.97 -0.98 -22.06
N ALA A 307 -38.04 -1.17 -22.83
CA ALA A 307 -37.97 -1.92 -24.08
C ALA A 307 -37.13 -1.18 -25.14
N LEU A 308 -37.26 0.14 -25.22
CA LEU A 308 -36.43 0.97 -26.10
C LEU A 308 -34.96 0.98 -25.64
N VAL A 309 -34.71 1.10 -24.33
CA VAL A 309 -33.36 1.02 -23.73
C VAL A 309 -32.66 -0.28 -24.09
N LEU A 310 -33.32 -1.43 -23.89
CA LEU A 310 -32.75 -2.74 -24.19
C LEU A 310 -32.50 -2.92 -25.70
N ASN A 311 -33.40 -2.43 -26.57
CA ASN A 311 -33.19 -2.45 -28.02
C ASN A 311 -31.98 -1.61 -28.45
N LYS A 312 -31.80 -0.40 -27.88
CA LYS A 312 -30.63 0.45 -28.14
C LYS A 312 -29.33 -0.22 -27.69
N LEU A 313 -29.32 -0.82 -26.50
CA LEU A 313 -28.17 -1.56 -25.98
C LEU A 313 -27.81 -2.78 -26.84
N GLN A 314 -28.81 -3.56 -27.29
CA GLN A 314 -28.59 -4.68 -28.20
C GLN A 314 -28.06 -4.24 -29.57
N HIS A 315 -28.52 -3.09 -30.08
CA HIS A 315 -27.97 -2.49 -31.29
C HIS A 315 -26.50 -2.08 -31.11
N LEU A 316 -26.16 -1.40 -30.01
CA LEU A 316 -24.78 -1.01 -29.68
C LEU A 316 -23.86 -2.23 -29.48
N TYR A 317 -24.35 -3.30 -28.85
CA TYR A 317 -23.63 -4.56 -28.72
C TYR A 317 -23.36 -5.20 -30.08
N SER A 318 -24.38 -5.26 -30.94
CA SER A 318 -24.25 -5.81 -32.30
C SER A 318 -23.27 -5.01 -33.16
N SER A 319 -23.31 -3.68 -33.09
CA SER A 319 -22.45 -2.82 -33.92
C SER A 319 -20.98 -2.85 -33.49
N HIS A 320 -20.68 -2.98 -32.19
CA HIS A 320 -19.32 -3.03 -31.65
C HIS A 320 -18.78 -4.45 -31.42
N THR A 321 -19.55 -5.50 -31.74
CA THR A 321 -19.07 -6.90 -31.69
C THR A 321 -17.78 -7.12 -32.51
N PRO A 322 -17.62 -6.55 -33.72
CA PRO A 322 -16.36 -6.64 -34.46
C PRO A 322 -15.15 -6.04 -33.72
N ASP A 323 -15.34 -4.97 -32.95
CA ASP A 323 -14.26 -4.26 -32.26
C ASP A 323 -13.74 -5.02 -31.02
N MET A 324 -14.52 -5.96 -30.49
CA MET A 324 -14.15 -6.74 -29.29
C MET A 324 -12.84 -7.54 -29.47
N VAL A 325 -12.47 -7.85 -30.72
CA VAL A 325 -11.20 -8.50 -31.07
C VAL A 325 -9.97 -7.70 -30.62
N PHE A 326 -10.09 -6.38 -30.46
CA PHE A 326 -8.99 -5.50 -30.05
C PHE A 326 -8.79 -5.43 -28.53
N ILE A 327 -9.72 -5.94 -27.71
CA ILE A 327 -9.65 -5.84 -26.24
C ILE A 327 -8.43 -6.58 -25.68
N GLU A 328 -8.19 -7.84 -26.10
CA GLU A 328 -7.04 -8.61 -25.61
C GLU A 328 -5.69 -8.05 -26.12
N PRO A 329 -5.52 -7.70 -27.42
CA PRO A 329 -4.32 -7.00 -27.89
C PRO A 329 -4.03 -5.70 -27.15
N PHE A 330 -5.06 -4.89 -26.88
CA PHE A 330 -4.88 -3.63 -26.13
C PHE A 330 -4.51 -3.89 -24.67
N THR A 331 -5.14 -4.90 -24.04
CA THR A 331 -4.81 -5.27 -22.65
C THR A 331 -3.41 -5.88 -22.54
N ALA A 332 -2.96 -6.64 -23.54
CA ALA A 332 -1.60 -7.14 -23.64
C ALA A 332 -0.56 -5.99 -23.72
N LEU A 333 -0.87 -4.91 -24.45
CA LEU A 333 -0.05 -3.69 -24.45
C LEU A 333 -0.06 -2.99 -23.08
N GLN A 334 -1.21 -2.91 -22.41
CA GLN A 334 -1.32 -2.32 -21.07
C GLN A 334 -0.46 -3.06 -20.04
N VAL A 335 -0.51 -4.40 -19.97
CA VAL A 335 0.31 -5.19 -19.03
C VAL A 335 1.80 -5.18 -19.39
N ALA A 336 2.16 -4.88 -20.65
CA ALA A 336 3.54 -4.65 -21.04
C ALA A 336 4.07 -3.26 -20.60
N LEU A 337 3.20 -2.24 -20.55
CA LEU A 337 3.55 -0.88 -20.11
C LEU A 337 3.46 -0.69 -18.58
N GLN A 338 2.62 -1.48 -17.88
CA GLN A 338 2.48 -1.47 -16.41
C GLN A 338 3.81 -1.39 -15.65
N PRO A 339 4.80 -2.28 -15.87
CA PRO A 339 6.04 -2.25 -15.08
C PRO A 339 6.91 -1.02 -15.35
N VAL A 340 6.83 -0.42 -16.55
CA VAL A 340 7.56 0.82 -16.86
C VAL A 340 6.98 1.98 -16.06
N LEU A 341 5.65 2.08 -15.99
CA LEU A 341 4.95 3.15 -15.28
C LEU A 341 5.01 2.97 -13.74
N GLU A 342 4.96 1.73 -13.23
CA GLU A 342 5.21 1.45 -11.81
C GLU A 342 6.68 1.75 -11.42
N SER A 343 7.64 1.36 -12.27
CA SER A 343 9.06 1.71 -12.06
C SER A 343 9.29 3.21 -12.02
N LEU A 344 8.60 4.00 -12.84
CA LEU A 344 8.68 5.46 -12.80
C LEU A 344 8.27 6.02 -11.43
N VAL A 345 7.18 5.50 -10.84
CA VAL A 345 6.72 5.90 -9.51
C VAL A 345 7.67 5.44 -8.41
N VAL A 346 8.19 4.22 -8.49
CA VAL A 346 9.13 3.65 -7.51
C VAL A 346 10.48 4.38 -7.55
N LEU A 347 11.03 4.65 -8.73
CA LEU A 347 12.29 5.38 -8.90
C LEU A 347 12.20 6.83 -8.41
N ASP A 348 11.05 7.50 -8.61
CA ASP A 348 10.82 8.82 -8.02
C ASP A 348 10.91 8.80 -6.48
N ARG A 349 10.35 7.76 -5.85
CA ARG A 349 10.33 7.63 -4.39
C ARG A 349 11.73 7.32 -3.84
N LEU A 350 12.47 6.43 -4.50
CA LEU A 350 13.87 6.14 -4.16
C LEU A 350 14.74 7.39 -4.31
N GLN A 351 14.64 8.09 -5.45
CA GLN A 351 15.42 9.28 -5.73
C GLN A 351 15.09 10.42 -4.74
N PHE A 352 13.82 10.55 -4.30
CA PHE A 352 13.44 11.49 -3.24
C PHE A 352 14.09 11.14 -1.90
N LEU A 353 14.16 9.86 -1.51
CA LEU A 353 14.84 9.46 -0.27
C LEU A 353 16.35 9.70 -0.34
N HIS A 354 16.99 9.38 -1.48
CA HIS A 354 18.41 9.66 -1.72
C HIS A 354 18.72 11.16 -1.75
N GLU A 355 17.79 12.01 -2.19
CA GLU A 355 17.89 13.48 -2.12
C GLU A 355 17.83 14.04 -0.68
N HIS A 356 17.50 13.20 0.32
CA HIS A 356 17.44 13.55 1.75
C HIS A 356 18.36 12.65 2.60
N ASP A 357 19.45 12.15 2.02
CA ASP A 357 20.48 11.32 2.69
C ASP A 357 19.97 10.02 3.35
N ILE A 358 18.76 9.57 3.00
CA ILE A 358 18.20 8.29 3.44
C ILE A 358 18.59 7.23 2.43
N SER A 359 19.30 6.20 2.88
CA SER A 359 19.56 5.03 2.03
C SER A 359 18.28 4.27 1.78
N ALA A 360 18.03 3.90 0.52
CA ALA A 360 16.81 3.26 0.12
C ALA A 360 17.00 2.34 -1.08
N THR A 361 16.22 1.26 -1.12
CA THR A 361 16.14 0.30 -2.23
C THR A 361 14.69 -0.14 -2.46
N ALA A 362 14.39 -0.64 -3.66
CA ALA A 362 13.11 -1.29 -3.95
C ALA A 362 13.35 -2.79 -4.12
N VAL A 363 12.59 -3.61 -3.41
CA VAL A 363 12.72 -5.06 -3.41
C VAL A 363 11.40 -5.74 -3.78
N PRO A 364 11.40 -6.75 -4.67
CA PRO A 364 10.24 -7.60 -4.90
C PRO A 364 10.09 -8.57 -3.72
N ILE A 365 9.04 -8.39 -2.91
CA ILE A 365 8.82 -9.17 -1.68
C ILE A 365 7.69 -10.19 -1.82
N PHE A 366 6.77 -9.98 -2.77
CA PHE A 366 5.69 -10.93 -3.07
C PHE A 366 5.95 -11.66 -4.37
N ASP A 367 5.56 -12.94 -4.39
CA ASP A 367 5.15 -13.60 -5.62
C ASP A 367 4.10 -12.75 -6.37
N ASP A 368 4.47 -12.27 -7.56
CA ASP A 368 3.69 -11.34 -8.37
C ASP A 368 2.48 -12.03 -9.04
N GLU A 369 2.49 -13.36 -9.00
CA GLU A 369 1.37 -14.25 -9.33
C GLU A 369 0.23 -14.17 -8.32
N ILE A 370 0.57 -13.96 -7.03
CA ILE A 370 -0.36 -13.95 -5.90
C ILE A 370 -0.73 -12.52 -5.51
N SER A 371 0.23 -11.59 -5.52
CA SER A 371 -0.03 -10.16 -5.36
C SER A 371 0.72 -9.30 -6.37
N PRO A 372 0.03 -8.61 -7.28
CA PRO A 372 0.65 -7.84 -8.36
C PRO A 372 1.41 -6.60 -7.89
N ARG A 373 1.35 -6.23 -6.60
CA ARG A 373 2.09 -5.10 -6.04
C ARG A 373 3.19 -5.62 -5.13
N ASN A 374 4.17 -6.23 -5.78
CA ASN A 374 5.28 -6.95 -5.14
C ASN A 374 6.42 -6.05 -4.68
N LEU A 375 6.54 -4.82 -5.19
CA LEU A 375 7.63 -3.90 -4.85
C LEU A 375 7.39 -3.20 -3.51
N ALA A 376 8.26 -3.48 -2.53
CA ALA A 376 8.39 -2.70 -1.30
C ALA A 376 9.55 -1.72 -1.40
N LEU A 377 9.32 -0.48 -0.97
CA LEU A 377 10.36 0.48 -0.67
C LEU A 377 10.91 0.16 0.73
N VAL A 378 12.22 -0.09 0.80
CA VAL A 378 12.97 -0.32 2.05
C VAL A 378 13.95 0.83 2.20
N GLY A 379 13.86 1.59 3.29
CA GLY A 379 14.72 2.74 3.56
C GLY A 379 15.21 2.80 4.99
N TRP A 380 16.39 3.37 5.22
CA TRP A 380 17.00 3.52 6.53
C TRP A 380 17.97 4.72 6.58
N LYS A 381 18.10 5.30 7.77
CA LYS A 381 19.06 6.36 8.07
C LYS A 381 20.38 5.76 8.54
N HIS A 382 21.48 6.38 8.14
CA HIS A 382 22.79 6.08 8.71
C HIS A 382 22.95 6.93 9.98
N THR A 383 23.04 6.26 11.13
CA THR A 383 23.33 6.78 12.49
C THR A 383 22.24 7.54 13.28
N ARG A 384 22.02 7.08 14.53
CA ARG A 384 21.82 7.94 15.73
C ARG A 384 23.14 8.17 16.51
N ASN A 385 24.20 7.45 16.15
CA ASN A 385 25.51 7.43 16.83
C ASN A 385 26.62 7.98 15.93
N SER A 386 26.73 9.31 15.86
CA SER A 386 27.83 10.05 15.22
C SER A 386 28.14 11.32 16.01
#